data_AF-A0A354WDK8-F1
#
_entry.id   AF-A0A354WDK8-F1
#
_cell.length_a   1.000
_cell.length_b   1.000
_cell.length_c   1.000
_cell.angle_alpha   90.00
_cell.angle_beta   90.00
_cell.angle_gamma   90.00
#
_symmetry.space_group_name_H-M   'P 1'
#
loop_
_entity.id
_entity.type
_entity.pdbx_description
1 polymer ?
#
loop_
_entity_poly.entity_id
_entity_poly.type
_entity_poly.pdbx_seq_one_letter_code
_entity_poly.pdbx_strand_id
1 'polypeptide(L)'
;MSDLSELELETELQEEQDSGVYLSIGDLMSGLLMFFALLFITVMVQLNKTQDIINKIPEEMFRRMQSLPNGGLIKTDPKTGDVSIPDAILFDKGSAELKPEGKKFLREFIPQYSKVIFSNPAFEDSVTRVIVEGQTSSLG
;
A
#
# COMPACT_ATOMS: atom_id res chain seq x y z
N MET A 1 -5.63 -35.53 -68.22
CA MET A 1 -4.98 -36.01 -66.97
C MET A 1 -3.90 -35.04 -66.47
N SER A 2 -3.31 -34.19 -67.31
CA SER A 2 -2.35 -33.15 -66.92
C SER A 2 -2.96 -31.98 -66.13
N ASP A 3 -4.17 -31.51 -66.48
CA ASP A 3 -4.85 -30.38 -65.79
C ASP A 3 -5.13 -30.63 -64.31
N LEU A 4 -5.43 -31.87 -63.92
CA LEU A 4 -5.74 -32.21 -62.52
C LEU A 4 -4.49 -32.18 -61.64
N SER A 5 -3.34 -32.56 -62.20
CA SER A 5 -2.06 -32.53 -61.49
C SER A 5 -1.52 -31.11 -61.33
N GLU A 6 -1.79 -30.21 -62.28
CA GLU A 6 -1.49 -28.77 -62.13
C GLU A 6 -2.36 -28.13 -61.04
N LEU A 7 -3.66 -28.43 -60.99
CA LEU A 7 -4.56 -27.94 -59.95
C LEU A 7 -4.20 -28.44 -58.54
N GLU A 8 -3.77 -29.70 -58.40
CA GLU A 8 -3.27 -30.24 -57.13
C GLU A 8 -1.99 -29.53 -56.69
N LEU A 9 -1.05 -29.28 -57.61
CA LEU A 9 0.20 -28.59 -57.32
C LEU A 9 -0.03 -27.12 -56.91
N GLU A 10 -0.94 -26.41 -57.59
CA GLU A 10 -1.33 -25.04 -57.21
C GLU A 10 -2.01 -24.99 -55.84
N THR A 11 -2.83 -26.00 -55.50
CA THR A 11 -3.49 -26.11 -54.19
C THR A 11 -2.48 -26.34 -53.07
N GLU A 12 -1.51 -27.24 -53.25
CA GLU A 12 -0.45 -27.50 -52.26
C GLU A 12 0.43 -26.27 -52.03
N LEU A 13 0.79 -25.55 -53.10
CA LEU A 13 1.56 -24.29 -53.00
C LEU A 13 0.78 -23.18 -52.28
N GLN A 14 -0.54 -23.15 -52.45
CA GLN A 14 -1.41 -22.19 -51.77
C GLN A 14 -1.60 -22.54 -50.28
N GLU A 15 -1.72 -23.83 -49.94
CA GLU A 15 -1.78 -24.30 -48.54
C GLU A 15 -0.46 -24.08 -47.78
N GLU A 16 0.70 -24.26 -48.42
CA GLU A 16 2.00 -23.92 -47.82
C GLU A 16 2.13 -22.41 -47.57
N GLN A 17 1.63 -21.58 -48.48
CA GLN A 17 1.67 -20.13 -48.36
C GLN A 17 0.73 -19.64 -47.25
N ASP A 18 -0.48 -20.18 -47.15
CA ASP A 18 -1.40 -19.92 -46.03
C ASP A 18 -0.82 -20.39 -44.69
N SER A 19 -0.15 -21.55 -44.67
CA SER A 19 0.55 -22.05 -43.47
C SER A 19 1.63 -21.08 -42.99
N GLY A 20 2.41 -20.50 -43.91
CA GLY A 20 3.39 -19.46 -43.58
C GLY A 20 2.75 -18.18 -43.00
N VAL A 21 1.59 -17.78 -43.53
CA VAL A 21 0.83 -16.62 -43.03
C VAL A 21 0.31 -16.89 -41.61
N TYR A 22 -0.25 -18.08 -41.34
CA TYR A 22 -0.72 -18.46 -40.01
C TYR A 22 0.39 -18.55 -38.97
N LEU A 23 1.58 -19.04 -39.36
CA LEU A 23 2.77 -19.03 -38.50
C LEU A 23 3.19 -17.60 -38.14
N SER A 24 3.24 -16.70 -39.12
CA SER A 24 3.59 -15.30 -38.86
C SER A 24 2.57 -14.60 -37.95
N ILE A 25 1.28 -14.91 -38.07
CA ILE A 25 0.23 -14.40 -37.16
C ILE A 25 0.45 -14.96 -35.75
N GLY A 26 0.77 -16.25 -35.62
CA GLY A 26 1.09 -16.90 -34.35
C GLY A 26 2.29 -16.28 -33.64
N ASP A 27 3.35 -15.96 -34.39
CA ASP A 27 4.55 -15.31 -33.87
C ASP A 27 4.27 -13.86 -33.43
N LEU A 28 3.49 -13.11 -34.23
CA LEU A 28 3.06 -11.75 -33.87
C LEU A 28 2.24 -11.75 -32.58
N MET A 29 1.30 -12.67 -32.45
CA MET A 29 0.45 -12.81 -31.25
C MET A 29 1.25 -13.29 -30.04
N SER A 30 2.22 -14.19 -30.22
CA SER A 30 3.11 -14.62 -29.14
C SER A 30 4.01 -13.48 -28.67
N GLY A 31 4.52 -12.65 -29.58
CA GLY A 31 5.27 -11.44 -29.24
C GLY A 31 4.42 -10.43 -28.46
N LEU A 32 3.16 -10.23 -28.89
CA LEU A 32 2.21 -9.38 -28.19
C LEU A 32 1.85 -9.93 -26.79
N LEU A 33 1.66 -11.25 -26.67
CA LEU A 33 1.40 -11.92 -25.40
C LEU A 33 2.57 -11.77 -24.44
N MET A 34 3.81 -11.91 -24.92
CA MET A 34 5.01 -11.71 -24.11
C MET A 34 5.07 -10.27 -23.59
N PHE A 35 4.74 -9.28 -24.42
CA PHE A 35 4.68 -7.88 -23.99
C PHE A 35 3.61 -7.66 -22.91
N PHE A 36 2.40 -8.22 -23.07
CA PHE A 36 1.37 -8.17 -22.03
C PHE A 36 1.77 -8.90 -20.75
N ALA A 37 2.43 -10.05 -20.85
CA ALA A 37 2.93 -10.79 -19.70
C ALA A 37 3.96 -9.96 -18.91
N LEU A 38 4.88 -9.27 -19.60
CA LEU A 38 5.84 -8.37 -18.96
C LEU A 38 5.17 -7.17 -18.29
N LEU A 39 4.17 -6.56 -18.94
CA LEU A 39 3.37 -5.49 -18.32
C LEU A 39 2.63 -6.00 -17.09
N PHE A 40 2.03 -7.19 -17.16
CA PHE A 40 1.31 -7.80 -16.05
C PHE A 40 2.24 -8.10 -14.87
N ILE A 41 3.41 -8.71 -15.12
CA ILE A 41 4.42 -8.94 -14.09
C ILE A 41 4.88 -7.62 -13.48
N THR A 42 5.11 -6.59 -14.31
CA THR A 42 5.55 -5.27 -13.85
C THR A 42 4.50 -4.63 -12.93
N VAL A 43 3.22 -4.62 -13.33
CA VAL A 43 2.12 -4.12 -12.51
C VAL A 43 1.99 -4.94 -11.23
N MET A 44 2.11 -6.27 -11.30
CA MET A 44 1.99 -7.13 -10.13
C MET A 44 3.13 -6.90 -9.12
N VAL A 45 4.35 -6.68 -9.60
CA VAL A 45 5.50 -6.29 -8.76
C VAL A 45 5.26 -4.93 -8.10
N GLN A 46 4.70 -3.95 -8.82
CA GLN A 46 4.37 -2.64 -8.25
C GLN A 46 3.31 -2.75 -7.14
N LEU A 47 2.23 -3.50 -7.37
CA LEU A 47 1.16 -3.69 -6.38
C LEU A 47 1.68 -4.35 -5.09
N ASN A 48 2.55 -5.35 -5.21
CA ASN A 48 3.17 -5.99 -4.03
C ASN A 48 4.05 -5.02 -3.25
N LYS A 49 4.87 -4.20 -3.92
CA LYS A 49 5.72 -3.20 -3.25
C LYS A 49 4.90 -2.16 -2.48
N THR A 50 3.78 -1.70 -3.04
CA THR A 50 2.89 -0.74 -2.36
C THR A 50 2.30 -1.34 -1.08
N GLN A 51 1.92 -2.62 -1.09
CA GLN A 51 1.33 -3.26 0.08
C GLN A 51 2.33 -3.47 1.24
N ASP A 52 3.58 -3.81 0.90
CA ASP A 52 4.66 -3.98 1.88
C ASP A 52 4.98 -2.67 2.62
N ILE A 53 4.99 -1.55 1.90
CA ILE A 53 5.27 -0.22 2.47
C ILE A 53 4.15 0.19 3.42
N ILE A 54 2.88 0.01 3.01
CA ILE A 54 1.71 0.39 3.81
C ILE A 54 1.64 -0.40 5.13
N ASN A 55 2.06 -1.66 5.16
CA ASN A 55 1.97 -2.48 6.37
C ASN A 55 3.18 -2.33 7.30
N LYS A 56 4.38 -2.10 6.76
CA LYS A 56 5.62 -2.03 7.57
C LYS A 56 5.77 -0.70 8.31
N ILE A 57 5.27 0.40 7.72
CA ILE A 57 5.39 1.73 8.32
C ILE A 57 4.62 1.84 9.65
N PRO A 58 3.32 1.49 9.73
CA PRO A 58 2.57 1.52 10.99
C PRO A 58 3.15 0.60 12.07
N GLU A 59 3.67 -0.58 11.70
CA GLU A 59 4.31 -1.50 12.65
C GLU A 59 5.61 -0.94 13.24
N GLU A 60 6.47 -0.33 12.41
CA GLU A 60 7.72 0.26 12.89
C GLU A 60 7.44 1.51 13.75
N MET A 61 6.48 2.34 13.34
CA MET A 61 5.94 3.45 14.12
C MET A 61 5.41 2.98 15.48
N PHE A 62 4.60 1.93 15.50
CA PHE A 62 4.06 1.32 16.72
C PHE A 62 5.18 0.85 17.66
N ARG A 63 6.21 0.16 17.14
CA ARG A 63 7.36 -0.28 17.95
C ARG A 63 8.12 0.90 18.55
N ARG A 64 8.38 1.94 17.76
CA ARG A 64 9.07 3.15 18.24
C ARG A 64 8.23 3.88 19.29
N MET A 65 6.93 4.00 19.08
CA MET A 65 5.99 4.60 20.03
C MET A 65 5.91 3.84 21.36
N GLN A 66 5.85 2.51 21.32
CA GLN A 66 5.87 1.72 22.55
C GLN A 66 7.19 1.80 23.31
N SER A 67 8.31 2.03 22.62
CA SER A 67 9.62 2.20 23.27
C SER A 67 9.84 3.56 23.92
N LEU A 68 8.96 4.54 23.67
CA LEU A 68 9.07 5.87 24.26
C LEU A 68 8.74 5.87 25.76
N PRO A 69 9.33 6.77 26.56
CA PRO A 69 8.86 7.05 27.91
C PRO A 69 7.39 7.45 27.85
N ASN A 70 6.54 6.81 28.66
CA ASN A 70 5.07 6.94 28.62
C ASN A 70 4.35 6.28 27.43
N GLY A 71 5.05 5.53 26.58
CA GLY A 71 4.46 4.76 25.47
C GLY A 71 3.42 3.72 25.94
N GLY A 72 3.55 3.20 27.15
CA GLY A 72 2.56 2.29 27.74
C GLY A 72 1.28 2.97 28.24
N LEU A 73 1.25 4.30 28.33
CA LEU A 73 0.06 5.07 28.73
C LEU A 73 -0.86 5.38 27.54
N ILE A 74 -0.37 5.21 26.32
CA ILE A 74 -1.12 5.42 25.08
C ILE A 74 -1.47 4.08 24.45
N LYS A 75 -2.61 4.04 23.75
CA LYS A 75 -2.96 2.91 22.89
C LYS A 75 -2.60 3.28 21.47
N THR A 76 -1.81 2.45 20.81
CA THR A 76 -1.46 2.65 19.40
C THR A 76 -1.98 1.47 18.58
N ASP A 77 -2.66 1.73 17.47
CA ASP A 77 -3.08 0.69 16.54
C ASP A 77 -1.92 0.38 15.56
N PRO A 78 -1.39 -0.86 15.52
CA PRO A 78 -0.25 -1.21 14.68
C PRO A 78 -0.58 -1.31 13.17
N LYS A 79 -1.87 -1.25 12.79
CA LYS A 79 -2.32 -1.31 11.39
C LYS A 79 -2.67 0.07 10.86
N THR A 80 -3.36 0.90 11.66
CA THR A 80 -3.79 2.24 11.23
C THR A 80 -2.79 3.33 11.64
N GLY A 81 -1.99 3.09 12.68
CA GLY A 81 -1.12 4.11 13.28
C GLY A 81 -1.85 5.06 14.22
N ASP A 82 -3.11 4.80 14.54
CA ASP A 82 -3.92 5.65 15.44
C ASP A 82 -3.34 5.64 16.86
N VAL A 83 -3.22 6.82 17.45
CA VAL A 83 -2.74 7.00 18.83
C VAL A 83 -3.88 7.53 19.69
N SER A 84 -4.33 6.74 20.66
CA SER A 84 -5.36 7.12 21.62
C SER A 84 -4.75 7.39 23.00
N ILE A 85 -5.03 8.57 23.54
CA ILE A 85 -4.65 8.96 24.90
C ILE A 85 -5.89 8.78 25.80
N PRO A 86 -5.83 8.01 26.90
CA PRO A 86 -6.96 7.84 27.80
C PRO A 86 -7.48 9.16 28.40
N ASP A 87 -8.80 9.36 28.38
CA ASP A 87 -9.46 10.56 28.92
C ASP A 87 -9.08 10.85 30.37
N ALA A 88 -8.91 9.82 31.20
CA ALA A 88 -8.57 9.95 32.62
C ALA A 88 -7.23 10.70 32.86
N ILE A 89 -6.35 10.70 31.86
CA ILE A 89 -5.06 11.42 31.88
C ILE A 89 -5.25 12.90 31.54
N LEU A 90 -6.20 13.21 30.64
CA LEU A 90 -6.34 14.54 30.06
C LEU A 90 -7.43 15.38 30.73
N PHE A 91 -8.55 14.79 31.13
CA PHE A 91 -9.77 15.48 31.55
C PHE A 91 -10.38 14.92 32.83
N ASP A 92 -11.01 15.80 33.61
CA ASP A 92 -11.86 15.37 34.74
C ASP A 92 -13.25 14.98 34.22
N LYS A 93 -13.96 14.15 34.98
CA LYS A 93 -15.31 13.71 34.59
C LYS A 93 -16.22 14.92 34.41
N GLY A 94 -16.81 15.04 33.22
CA GLY A 94 -17.71 16.15 32.87
C GLY A 94 -17.01 17.48 32.58
N SER A 95 -15.67 17.51 32.50
CA SER A 95 -14.91 18.71 32.18
C SER A 95 -14.28 18.61 30.78
N ALA A 96 -14.39 19.68 30.01
CA ALA A 96 -13.65 19.85 28.77
C ALA A 96 -12.29 20.54 28.99
N GLU A 97 -11.98 20.95 30.22
CA GLU A 97 -10.71 21.59 30.54
C GLU A 97 -9.64 20.54 30.82
N LEU A 98 -8.48 20.71 30.17
CA LEU A 98 -7.32 19.86 30.40
C LEU A 98 -6.78 20.04 31.83
N LYS A 99 -6.57 18.92 32.52
CA LYS A 99 -5.89 18.91 33.83
C LYS A 99 -4.46 19.43 33.71
N PRO A 100 -3.88 19.99 34.80
CA PRO A 100 -2.48 20.35 34.84
C PRO A 100 -1.53 19.20 34.43
N GLU A 101 -1.83 17.98 34.87
CA GLU A 101 -1.10 16.76 34.55
C GLU A 101 -1.22 16.41 33.05
N GLY A 102 -2.43 16.50 32.49
CA GLY A 102 -2.68 16.29 31.07
C GLY A 102 -1.94 17.31 30.19
N LYS A 103 -1.96 18.60 30.58
CA LYS A 103 -1.17 19.66 29.91
C LYS A 103 0.33 19.36 29.96
N LYS A 104 0.84 18.85 31.09
CA LYS A 104 2.26 18.45 31.21
C LYS A 104 2.59 17.25 30.33
N PHE A 105 1.75 16.23 30.36
CA PHE A 105 1.88 15.04 29.53
C PHE A 105 1.95 15.40 28.04
N LEU A 106 1.01 16.21 27.53
CA LEU A 106 1.00 16.60 26.12
C LEU A 106 2.26 17.40 25.72
N ARG A 107 2.78 18.27 26.59
CA ARG A 107 4.03 19.00 26.35
C ARG A 107 5.25 18.10 26.23
N GLU A 108 5.28 16.97 26.92
CA GLU A 108 6.36 15.99 26.85
C GLU A 108 6.16 15.01 25.70
N PHE A 109 4.91 14.59 25.46
CA PHE A 109 4.55 13.56 24.50
C PHE A 109 4.59 14.05 23.04
N ILE A 110 3.92 15.17 22.72
CA ILE A 110 3.75 15.65 21.34
C ILE A 110 5.09 15.89 20.63
N PRO A 111 6.12 16.51 21.25
CA PRO A 111 7.42 16.66 20.60
C PRO A 111 8.12 15.33 20.31
N GLN A 112 7.97 14.35 21.19
CA GLN A 112 8.56 13.02 20.99
C GLN A 112 7.84 12.24 19.90
N TYR A 113 6.51 12.27 19.89
CA TYR A 113 5.69 11.69 18.83
C TYR A 113 6.05 12.29 17.46
N SER A 114 6.15 13.62 17.38
CA SER A 114 6.54 14.31 16.15
C SER A 114 7.92 13.87 15.67
N LYS A 115 8.90 13.76 16.58
CA LYS A 115 10.23 13.25 16.23
C LYS A 115 10.19 11.84 15.66
N VAL A 116 9.33 10.96 16.16
CA VAL A 116 9.23 9.60 15.62
C VAL A 116 8.65 9.62 14.21
N ILE A 117 7.57 10.36 13.98
CA ILE A 117 6.97 10.53 12.64
C ILE A 117 8.00 11.05 11.64
N PHE A 118 8.74 12.10 12.01
CA PHE A 118 9.69 12.76 11.12
C PHE A 118 11.13 12.20 11.25
N SER A 119 11.32 11.04 11.89
CA SER A 119 12.67 10.45 12.08
C SER A 119 13.18 9.71 10.85
N ASN A 120 12.30 9.35 9.92
CA ASN A 120 12.62 8.57 8.74
C ASN A 120 11.94 9.21 7.51
N PRO A 121 12.69 9.51 6.42
CA PRO A 121 12.10 10.04 5.19
C PRO A 121 10.92 9.21 4.66
N ALA A 122 10.98 7.88 4.78
CA ALA A 122 9.87 7.01 4.35
C ALA A 122 8.59 7.21 5.18
N PHE A 123 8.73 7.61 6.45
CA PHE A 123 7.57 7.91 7.31
C PHE A 123 7.05 9.30 7.04
N GLU A 124 7.93 10.28 6.92
CA GLU A 124 7.59 11.65 6.56
C GLU A 124 6.81 11.70 5.24
N ASP A 125 7.30 11.02 4.19
CA ASP A 125 6.65 10.94 2.88
C ASP A 125 5.28 10.25 2.93
N SER A 126 5.03 9.40 3.94
CA SER A 126 3.76 8.70 4.11
C SER A 126 2.70 9.52 4.87
N VAL A 127 3.11 10.58 5.59
CA VAL A 127 2.21 11.38 6.44
C VAL A 127 1.46 12.38 5.57
N THR A 128 0.25 12.00 5.17
CA THR A 128 -0.61 12.87 4.36
C THR A 128 -1.39 13.88 5.21
N ARG A 129 -1.82 13.48 6.42
CA ARG A 129 -2.65 14.31 7.31
C ARG A 129 -2.50 13.87 8.76
N VAL A 130 -2.51 14.85 9.67
CA VAL A 130 -2.69 14.62 11.12
C VAL A 130 -4.11 15.08 11.49
N ILE A 131 -4.89 14.19 12.11
CA ILE A 131 -6.24 14.47 12.59
C ILE A 131 -6.22 14.36 14.12
N VAL A 132 -6.84 15.35 14.80
CA VAL A 132 -7.02 15.32 16.25
C VAL A 132 -8.52 15.22 16.53
N GLU A 133 -8.94 14.09 17.10
CA GLU A 133 -10.34 13.82 17.42
C GLU A 133 -10.53 13.74 18.94
N GLY A 134 -11.54 14.46 19.44
CA GLY A 134 -11.98 14.34 20.83
C GLY A 134 -13.12 13.34 20.93
N GLN A 135 -13.06 12.43 21.92
CA GLN A 135 -14.15 11.51 22.23
C GLN A 135 -14.80 11.91 23.57
N THR A 136 -16.10 11.63 23.71
CA THR A 136 -16.84 11.81 24.97
C THR A 136 -17.25 10.45 25.51
N SER A 137 -17.26 10.28 26.83
CA SER A 137 -17.75 9.03 27.43
C SER A 137 -19.23 8.79 27.12
N SER A 138 -19.63 7.54 26.92
CA SER A 138 -21.03 7.15 26.71
C SER A 138 -21.91 7.29 27.96
N LEU A 139 -21.32 7.60 29.11
CA LEU A 139 -22.02 7.98 30.33
C LEU A 139 -22.35 9.47 30.23
N GLY A 140 -23.58 9.77 29.81
CA GLY A 140 -24.12 11.13 29.77
C GLY A 140 -24.09 11.84 31.12
#